data_AF-A0A2A4YG90-F1
#
_entry.id   AF-A0A2A4YG90-F1
#
_cell.length_a   1.000
_cell.length_b   1.000
_cell.length_c   1.000
_cell.angle_alpha   90.00
_cell.angle_beta   90.00
_cell.angle_gamma   90.00
#
_symmetry.space_group_name_H-M   'P 1'
#
loop_
_entity.id
_entity.type
_entity.pdbx_description
1 polymer ?
#
loop_
_entity_poly.entity_id
_entity_poly.type
_entity_poly.pdbx_seq_one_letter_code
_entity_poly.pdbx_strand_id
1 'polypeptide(L)'
;MLGRLTLAAFKHDWIEYLAGVGMFIGLVVVVIVISRHKRWTWLWREWITSVDHKKIGIMYIIVSAVMLIKGLVDAAMMRGQQAFACGDSF
;
A
#
# COMPACT_ATOMS: atom_id res chain seq x y z
N MET A 1 14.55 -3.79 -25.49
CA MET A 1 13.38 -4.31 -24.75
C MET A 1 12.81 -3.31 -23.73
N LEU A 2 13.56 -2.29 -23.29
CA LEU A 2 13.09 -1.30 -22.31
C LEU A 2 12.98 0.08 -22.98
N GLY A 3 11.82 0.40 -23.55
CA GLY A 3 11.57 1.66 -24.29
C GLY A 3 11.76 2.93 -23.44
N ARG A 4 10.67 3.53 -22.92
CA ARG A 4 10.74 4.72 -22.03
C ARG A 4 11.12 4.41 -20.57
N LEU A 5 11.48 3.16 -20.24
CA LEU A 5 12.07 2.81 -18.94
C LEU A 5 13.57 3.17 -18.96
N THR A 6 13.88 4.46 -18.83
CA THR A 6 15.24 4.93 -18.55
C THR A 6 15.40 5.12 -17.03
N LEU A 7 16.63 5.03 -16.50
CA LEU A 7 16.94 5.23 -15.07
C LEU A 7 16.46 6.59 -14.52
N ALA A 8 16.14 7.54 -15.39
CA ALA A 8 15.50 8.80 -15.04
C ALA A 8 14.08 8.63 -14.47
N ALA A 9 13.35 7.56 -14.83
CA ALA A 9 12.00 7.28 -14.32
C ALA A 9 11.97 6.90 -12.83
N PHE A 10 13.11 6.53 -12.25
CA PHE A 10 13.24 6.24 -10.82
C PHE A 10 13.63 7.46 -9.99
N LYS A 11 13.90 8.62 -10.63
CA LYS A 11 14.24 9.86 -9.94
C LYS A 11 12.96 10.51 -9.44
N HIS A 12 12.50 10.05 -8.28
CA HIS A 12 11.33 10.53 -7.58
C HIS A 12 11.71 11.50 -6.45
N ASP A 13 10.77 12.37 -6.06
CA ASP A 13 10.93 13.25 -4.90
C ASP A 13 11.09 12.44 -3.61
N TRP A 14 11.72 13.04 -2.60
CA TRP A 14 12.10 12.32 -1.38
C TRP A 14 10.89 11.64 -0.68
N ILE A 15 9.70 12.24 -0.75
CA ILE A 15 8.45 11.72 -0.17
C ILE A 15 7.98 10.45 -0.88
N GLU A 16 8.05 10.42 -2.21
CA GLU A 16 7.62 9.28 -3.03
C GLU A 16 8.56 8.09 -2.86
N TYR A 17 9.87 8.36 -2.76
CA TYR A 17 10.85 7.34 -2.44
C TYR A 17 10.60 6.72 -1.07
N LEU A 18 10.32 7.54 -0.06
CA LEU A 18 10.05 7.08 1.31
C LEU A 18 8.76 6.26 1.39
N ALA A 19 7.72 6.68 0.68
CA ALA A 19 6.48 5.91 0.55
C ALA A 19 6.70 4.55 -0.15
N GLY A 20 7.50 4.53 -1.23
CA GLY A 20 7.85 3.30 -1.95
C GLY A 20 8.65 2.31 -1.10
N VAL A 21 9.66 2.80 -0.40
CA VAL A 21 10.47 1.98 0.53
C VAL A 21 9.60 1.47 1.69
N GLY A 22 8.74 2.31 2.27
CA GLY A 22 7.81 1.91 3.33
C GLY A 22 6.86 0.80 2.87
N MET A 23 6.30 0.89 1.66
CA MET A 23 5.45 -0.15 1.09
C MET A 23 6.22 -1.45 0.86
N PHE A 24 7.46 -1.38 0.37
CA PHE A 24 8.31 -2.54 0.18
C PHE A 24 8.62 -3.26 1.49
N ILE A 25 9.00 -2.50 2.53
CA ILE A 25 9.23 -3.04 3.88
C ILE A 25 7.96 -3.68 4.43
N GLY A 26 6.80 -3.03 4.28
CA GLY A 26 5.51 -3.58 4.69
C GLY A 26 5.22 -4.93 4.03
N LEU A 27 5.47 -5.04 2.72
CA LEU A 27 5.34 -6.30 1.98
C LEU A 27 6.29 -7.38 2.51
N VAL A 28 7.57 -7.04 2.75
CA VAL A 28 8.56 -7.97 3.31
C VAL A 28 8.14 -8.47 4.69
N VAL A 29 7.64 -7.58 5.56
CA VAL A 29 7.14 -7.94 6.89
C VAL A 29 5.99 -8.94 6.80
N VAL A 30 5.00 -8.69 5.93
CA VAL A 30 3.87 -9.60 5.71
C VAL A 30 4.37 -10.98 5.25
N VAL A 31 5.29 -11.01 4.28
CA VAL A 31 5.88 -12.26 3.77
C VAL A 31 6.62 -13.02 4.87
N ILE A 32 7.41 -12.34 5.70
CA ILE A 32 8.14 -12.96 6.81
C ILE A 32 7.18 -13.54 7.85
N VAL A 33 6.14 -12.80 8.23
CA VAL A 33 5.13 -13.26 9.20
C VAL A 33 4.43 -14.53 8.70
N ILE A 34 4.01 -14.54 7.43
CA ILE A 34 3.36 -15.72 6.82
C ILE A 34 4.34 -16.90 6.75
N SER A 35 5.61 -16.63 6.38
CA SER A 35 6.66 -17.65 6.29
C SER A 35 7.01 -18.27 7.65
N ARG A 36 7.09 -17.46 8.71
CA ARG A 36 7.33 -17.93 10.08
C ARG A 36 6.20 -18.80 10.61
N HIS A 37 4.95 -18.46 10.28
CA HIS A 37 3.79 -19.28 10.65
C HIS A 37 3.62 -20.55 9.79
N LYS A 38 4.39 -20.73 8.70
CA LYS A 38 4.24 -21.82 7.72
C LYS A 38 2.79 -21.99 7.22
N ARG A 39 1.97 -20.94 7.25
CA ARG A 39 0.54 -20.98 6.90
C ARG A 39 0.25 -20.71 5.41
N TRP A 40 1.26 -20.77 4.55
CA TRP A 40 1.12 -20.58 3.10
C TRP A 40 0.06 -21.51 2.49
N THR A 41 0.06 -22.80 2.86
CA THR A 41 -0.92 -23.77 2.37
C THR A 41 -2.35 -23.49 2.87
N TRP A 42 -2.48 -22.99 4.11
CA TRP A 42 -3.77 -22.62 4.69
C TRP A 42 -4.36 -21.38 4.03
N LEU A 43 -3.53 -20.34 3.83
CA LEU A 43 -3.95 -19.11 3.18
C LEU A 43 -4.38 -19.36 1.73
N TRP A 44 -3.69 -20.26 1.03
CA TRP A 44 -4.06 -20.68 -0.31
C TRP A 44 -5.38 -21.44 -0.36
N ARG A 45 -5.51 -22.53 0.41
CA ARG A 45 -6.71 -23.40 0.37
C ARG A 45 -7.96 -22.76 0.93
N GLU A 46 -7.82 -21.96 1.99
CA GLU A 46 -8.97 -21.50 2.80
C GLU A 46 -9.48 -20.12 2.37
N TRP A 47 -8.61 -19.27 1.82
CA TRP A 47 -8.91 -17.88 1.48
C TRP A 47 -8.79 -17.62 -0.02
N ILE A 48 -7.62 -17.82 -0.62
CA ILE A 48 -7.40 -17.44 -2.03
C ILE A 48 -8.23 -18.30 -3.00
N THR A 49 -8.30 -19.62 -2.79
CA THR A 49 -9.11 -20.50 -3.66
C THR A 49 -10.54 -20.71 -3.19
N SER A 50 -11.00 -19.94 -2.19
CA SER A 50 -12.35 -20.11 -1.64
C SER A 50 -13.40 -19.42 -2.50
N VAL A 51 -14.44 -20.18 -2.88
CA VAL A 51 -15.60 -19.69 -3.65
C VAL A 51 -16.75 -19.23 -2.74
N ASP A 52 -16.61 -19.40 -1.42
CA ASP A 52 -17.62 -18.99 -0.45
C ASP A 52 -17.81 -17.45 -0.44
N HIS A 53 -19.00 -16.99 -0.83
CA HIS A 53 -19.39 -15.58 -0.88
C HIS A 53 -19.16 -14.84 0.45
N LYS A 54 -19.25 -15.54 1.59
CA LYS A 54 -19.02 -14.94 2.90
C LYS A 54 -17.56 -14.55 3.09
N LYS A 55 -16.64 -15.43 2.68
CA LYS A 55 -15.19 -15.19 2.78
C LYS A 55 -14.73 -14.15 1.76
N ILE A 56 -15.28 -14.21 0.54
CA ILE A 56 -15.03 -13.18 -0.47
C ILE A 56 -15.48 -11.81 0.05
N GLY A 57 -16.68 -11.71 0.63
CA GLY A 57 -17.16 -10.47 1.24
C GLY A 57 -16.21 -9.92 2.32
N ILE A 58 -15.70 -10.78 3.20
CA ILE A 58 -14.72 -10.39 4.23
C ILE A 58 -13.42 -9.86 3.59
N MET A 59 -12.90 -10.52 2.55
CA MET A 59 -11.71 -10.04 1.84
C MET A 59 -11.91 -8.64 1.26
N TYR A 60 -13.06 -8.37 0.63
CA TYR A 60 -13.37 -7.06 0.08
C TYR A 60 -13.47 -5.97 1.15
N ILE A 61 -14.18 -6.24 2.26
CA ILE A 61 -14.32 -5.28 3.36
C ILE A 61 -12.95 -4.90 3.94
N ILE A 62 -12.07 -5.89 4.13
CA ILE A 62 -10.70 -5.65 4.62
C ILE A 62 -9.93 -4.76 3.65
N VAL A 63 -9.96 -5.08 2.35
CA VAL A 63 -9.26 -4.27 1.33
C VAL A 63 -9.82 -2.84 1.27
N SER A 64 -11.13 -2.68 1.29
CA SER A 64 -11.78 -1.36 1.32
C SER A 64 -11.39 -0.56 2.56
N ALA A 65 -11.35 -1.17 3.74
CA ALA A 65 -10.93 -0.51 4.97
C ALA A 65 -9.46 -0.05 4.91
N VAL A 66 -8.56 -0.90 4.38
CA VAL A 66 -7.14 -0.55 4.18
C VAL A 66 -7.00 0.61 3.18
N MET A 67 -7.74 0.57 2.08
CA MET A 67 -7.72 1.63 1.07
C MET A 67 -8.33 2.94 1.58
N LEU A 68 -9.31 2.87 2.49
CA LEU A 68 -9.87 4.05 3.16
C LEU A 68 -8.78 4.75 3.97
N ILE A 69 -8.00 4.02 4.77
CA ILE A 69 -6.90 4.59 5.55
C ILE A 69 -5.86 5.24 4.62
N LYS A 70 -5.49 4.56 3.53
CA LYS A 70 -4.58 5.14 2.51
C LYS A 70 -5.12 6.46 1.96
N GLY A 71 -6.40 6.50 1.57
CA GLY A 71 -7.04 7.72 1.04
C GLY A 71 -7.13 8.84 2.08
N LEU A 72 -7.33 8.49 3.35
CA LEU A 72 -7.36 9.46 4.44
C LEU A 72 -5.98 10.09 4.67
N VAL A 73 -4.90 9.30 4.62
CA VAL A 73 -3.53 9.81 4.70
C VAL A 73 -3.22 10.75 3.54
N ASP A 74 -3.63 10.40 2.32
CA ASP A 74 -3.43 11.24 1.13
C ASP A 74 -4.22 12.55 1.22
N ALA A 75 -5.48 12.49 1.64
CA ALA A 75 -6.31 13.68 1.87
C ALA A 75 -5.73 14.59 2.96
N ALA A 76 -5.21 14.01 4.05
CA ALA A 76 -4.53 14.76 5.10
C ALA A 76 -3.26 15.44 4.57
N MET A 77 -2.50 14.76 3.70
CA MET A 77 -1.33 15.33 3.04
C MET A 77 -1.70 16.52 2.16
N MET A 78 -2.78 16.43 1.37
CA MET A 78 -3.29 17.55 0.56
C MET A 78 -3.68 18.76 1.42
N ARG A 79 -4.36 18.51 2.55
CA ARG A 79 -4.79 19.59 3.48
C ARG A 79 -3.61 20.19 4.23
N GLY A 80 -2.62 19.37 4.61
CA GLY A 80 -1.37 19.83 5.21
C GLY A 80 -0.60 20.76 4.28
N GLN A 81 -0.41 20.37 3.02
CA GLN A 81 0.26 21.20 2.02
C GLN A 81 -0.43 22.56 1.82
N GLN A 82 -1.77 22.59 1.78
CA GLN A 82 -2.55 23.83 1.70
C GLN A 82 -2.37 24.73 2.94
N ALA A 83 -2.29 24.14 4.14
CA ALA A 83 -2.11 24.90 5.38
C ALA A 83 -0.71 25.54 5.48
N PHE A 84 0.35 24.81 5.09
CA PHE A 84 1.70 25.35 5.08
C PHE A 84 1.92 26.40 3.99
N ALA A 85 1.37 26.20 2.79
CA ALA A 85 1.53 27.16 1.68
C ALA A 85 0.84 28.52 1.92
N CYS A 86 -0.17 28.58 2.81
CA CYS A 86 -0.85 29.83 3.16
C CYS A 86 -0.03 30.72 4.13
N GLY A 87 1.00 30.17 4.80
CA GLY A 87 1.81 30.88 5.79
C GLY A 87 2.89 31.81 5.24
N ASP A 88 3.30 31.64 3.97
CA ASP A 88 4.40 32.39 3.32
C ASP A 88 3.95 33.71 2.65
N SER A 89 2.69 34.13 2.82
CA SER A 89 2.13 35.34 2.19
C SER A 89 2.12 36.60 3.08
N PHE A 90 3.00 36.69 4.09
CA PHE A 90 3.22 37.91 4.88
C PHE A 90 4.70 38.29 4.94
#